data_AF-A0A8C9CI98-F1
#
_entry.id   AF-A0A8C9CI98-F1
#
_cell.length_a   1.000
_cell.length_b   1.000
_cell.length_c   1.000
_cell.angle_alpha   90.00
_cell.angle_beta   90.00
_cell.angle_gamma   90.00
#
_symmetry.space_group_name_H-M   'P 1'
#
loop_
_entity.id
_entity.type
_entity.pdbx_description
1 polymer ?
#
loop_
_entity_poly.entity_id
_entity_poly.type
_entity_poly.pdbx_seq_one_letter_code
_entity_poly.pdbx_strand_id
1 'polypeptide(L)'
;MALLRAFVSLFTPQAGSRVTWRVCFRARTRPRPGSLFQSLPGVCGAGTPCRGLGSEAESGSSKIKKPTFMDEEVQSILIKMTGLDLKKIFKPAIQEVKPPTYKLMTQAQLEEATRQAVEAAKVRLKMPPVLEERAPINDVLAEDKILEGTETAKYVFTDISYCIPHRERFIVVREPSGTLRKASWEERDRMIQVYFPKEGRRVLTPVIFKEENLQTMYSQDRHADVLNLCVAQFEPDSAEYIKIHHQTYEDIDKYGKYDLLRSTRHFGGMAWYFVNKKKIDGLLIDQIQRDLVDDATSLVQLYHILHPDGQSAQEAKEQAAEGLHLVKVFAETEAQKGAYIELTLQAYQDAFISNSAAS
;
A
#
# COMPACT_ATOMS: atom_id res chain seq x y z
N MET A 1 29.57 -45.25 -46.14
CA MET A 1 28.84 -46.21 -45.27
C MET A 1 27.84 -45.44 -44.44
N ALA A 2 26.57 -45.84 -44.55
CA ALA A 2 25.41 -45.65 -43.65
C ALA A 2 25.08 -44.25 -43.09
N LEU A 3 23.82 -43.78 -43.04
CA LEU A 3 22.58 -44.00 -43.79
C LEU A 3 21.63 -42.91 -43.26
N LEU A 4 21.02 -42.13 -44.16
CA LEU A 4 19.96 -41.17 -43.82
C LEU A 4 18.72 -41.87 -43.26
N ARG A 5 17.94 -41.17 -42.42
CA ARG A 5 16.47 -41.23 -42.49
C ARG A 5 15.82 -39.96 -41.96
N ALA A 6 15.25 -39.19 -42.89
CA ALA A 6 14.26 -38.15 -42.67
C ALA A 6 12.87 -38.81 -42.61
N PHE A 7 11.95 -38.24 -41.83
CA PHE A 7 10.52 -38.54 -41.92
C PHE A 7 9.76 -37.30 -42.39
N VAL A 8 9.34 -37.35 -43.65
CA VAL A 8 8.25 -36.55 -44.23
C VAL A 8 7.04 -37.48 -44.24
N SER A 9 5.89 -37.02 -43.75
CA SER A 9 4.62 -37.70 -43.94
C SER A 9 3.72 -36.79 -44.76
N LEU A 10 3.48 -37.19 -46.01
CA LEU A 10 2.47 -36.65 -46.91
C LEU A 10 1.30 -37.62 -46.98
N PHE A 11 0.10 -37.05 -46.88
CA PHE A 11 -1.22 -37.65 -47.05
C PHE A 11 -1.42 -38.32 -48.43
N THR A 12 -2.36 -39.28 -48.50
CA THR A 12 -3.45 -39.34 -49.50
C THR A 12 -4.50 -40.42 -49.10
N PRO A 13 -5.73 -40.41 -49.67
CA PRO A 13 -6.97 -40.46 -48.88
C PRO A 13 -7.79 -41.74 -49.07
N GLN A 14 -8.79 -41.94 -48.20
CA GLN A 14 -9.93 -42.79 -48.54
C GLN A 14 -11.24 -42.15 -48.05
N ALA A 15 -12.20 -42.13 -48.97
CA ALA A 15 -13.49 -41.47 -48.90
C ALA A 15 -14.45 -42.11 -47.89
N GLY A 16 -15.29 -41.30 -47.25
CA GLY A 16 -16.39 -41.81 -46.44
C GLY A 16 -17.21 -40.76 -45.70
N SER A 17 -18.26 -40.28 -46.38
CA SER A 17 -19.50 -39.70 -45.83
C SER A 17 -19.48 -38.28 -45.24
N ARG A 18 -20.45 -37.51 -45.76
CA ARG A 18 -20.73 -36.10 -45.53
C ARG A 18 -21.59 -35.92 -44.29
N VAL A 19 -21.19 -35.02 -43.38
CA VAL A 19 -22.15 -34.27 -42.56
C VAL A 19 -21.68 -32.82 -42.49
N THR A 20 -22.48 -31.95 -43.11
CA THR A 20 -22.28 -30.51 -43.20
C THR A 20 -22.69 -29.82 -41.89
N TRP A 21 -21.79 -29.06 -41.28
CA TRP A 21 -22.16 -27.99 -40.36
C TRP A 21 -21.62 -26.66 -40.90
N ARG A 22 -22.57 -25.76 -41.23
CA ARG A 22 -22.30 -24.42 -41.73
C ARG A 22 -21.60 -23.58 -40.67
N VAL A 23 -20.44 -23.05 -41.00
CA VAL A 23 -19.80 -21.95 -40.27
C VAL A 23 -20.49 -20.65 -40.68
N CYS A 24 -21.28 -20.08 -39.78
CA CYS A 24 -21.80 -18.71 -39.94
C CYS A 24 -20.74 -17.71 -39.45
N PHE A 25 -20.04 -17.07 -40.39
CA PHE A 25 -19.31 -15.84 -40.10
C PHE A 25 -20.29 -14.70 -39.83
N ARG A 26 -20.42 -14.30 -38.56
CA ARG A 26 -21.14 -13.08 -38.18
C ARG A 26 -20.14 -11.94 -38.06
N ALA A 27 -19.95 -11.19 -39.14
CA ALA A 27 -19.22 -9.94 -39.11
C ALA A 27 -19.93 -8.95 -38.16
N ARG A 28 -19.28 -8.58 -37.06
CA ARG A 28 -19.69 -7.42 -36.24
C ARG A 28 -18.81 -6.23 -36.62
N THR A 29 -19.41 -5.31 -37.36
CA THR A 29 -18.91 -3.96 -37.61
C THR A 29 -18.80 -3.19 -36.28
N ARG A 30 -17.60 -2.70 -35.95
CA ARG A 30 -17.36 -1.72 -34.87
C ARG A 30 -17.89 -0.34 -35.30
N PRO A 31 -18.63 0.40 -34.45
CA PRO A 31 -18.89 1.82 -34.70
C PRO A 31 -17.65 2.66 -34.34
N ARG A 32 -17.34 3.64 -35.19
CA ARG A 32 -16.35 4.71 -34.93
C ARG A 32 -16.90 5.66 -33.85
N PRO A 33 -16.07 6.22 -32.94
CA PRO A 33 -16.51 7.31 -32.09
C PRO A 33 -16.48 8.61 -32.88
N GLY A 34 -17.66 9.07 -33.28
CA GLY A 34 -17.89 10.42 -33.77
C GLY A 34 -18.09 11.39 -32.60
N SER A 35 -17.50 12.56 -32.73
CA SER A 35 -17.65 13.74 -31.89
C SER A 35 -19.12 14.10 -31.62
N LEU A 36 -19.52 14.06 -30.36
CA LEU A 36 -20.69 14.78 -29.84
C LEU A 36 -20.30 15.44 -28.52
N PHE A 37 -19.86 16.69 -28.62
CA PHE A 37 -19.98 17.64 -27.52
C PHE A 37 -21.48 17.81 -27.26
N GLN A 38 -21.95 17.31 -26.12
CA GLN A 38 -23.24 17.70 -25.57
C GLN A 38 -23.02 18.53 -24.31
N SER A 39 -23.50 19.76 -24.40
CA SER A 39 -23.56 20.80 -23.39
C SER A 39 -24.37 20.36 -22.17
N LEU A 40 -23.83 20.67 -20.98
CA LEU A 40 -24.47 20.57 -19.67
C LEU A 40 -25.80 21.34 -19.63
N PRO A 41 -26.87 20.79 -19.05
CA PRO A 41 -27.99 21.59 -18.59
C PRO A 41 -27.79 22.03 -17.13
N GLY A 42 -27.70 23.35 -16.94
CA GLY A 42 -28.66 24.08 -16.10
C GLY A 42 -28.56 23.94 -14.58
N VAL A 43 -27.97 24.98 -13.99
CA VAL A 43 -28.13 25.43 -12.60
C VAL A 43 -29.60 25.60 -12.21
N CYS A 44 -30.00 25.02 -11.06
CA CYS A 44 -31.10 25.39 -10.14
C CYS A 44 -31.06 24.38 -8.97
N GLY A 45 -31.12 24.69 -7.68
CA GLY A 45 -31.27 25.94 -6.96
C GLY A 45 -30.82 25.73 -5.50
N ALA A 46 -30.65 26.84 -4.79
CA ALA A 46 -30.17 26.90 -3.41
C ALA A 46 -31.08 26.12 -2.44
N GLY A 47 -30.47 25.19 -1.71
CA GLY A 47 -31.05 24.50 -0.56
C GLY A 47 -30.14 24.71 0.64
N THR A 48 -30.67 25.40 1.65
CA THR A 48 -30.04 25.74 2.93
C THR A 48 -29.52 24.48 3.66
N PRO A 49 -28.29 24.47 4.21
CA PRO A 49 -27.87 23.38 5.09
C PRO A 49 -28.55 23.53 6.45
N CYS A 50 -29.27 22.49 6.86
CA CYS A 50 -29.86 22.37 8.19
C CYS A 50 -28.77 22.45 9.27
N ARG A 51 -29.06 23.31 10.25
CA ARG A 51 -28.29 23.62 11.44
C ARG A 51 -28.20 22.39 12.35
N GLY A 52 -27.09 21.66 12.30
CA GLY A 52 -26.73 20.66 13.30
C GLY A 52 -26.13 21.34 14.52
N LEU A 53 -26.95 21.56 15.54
CA LEU A 53 -26.52 21.92 16.89
C LEU A 53 -25.84 20.70 17.53
N GLY A 54 -24.61 20.90 17.98
CA GLY A 54 -23.80 19.91 18.68
C GLY A 54 -22.51 20.55 19.16
N SER A 55 -22.64 21.63 19.94
CA SER A 55 -21.54 22.22 20.68
C SER A 55 -21.41 21.49 22.01
N GLU A 56 -20.44 20.59 22.12
CA GLU A 56 -19.71 20.41 23.38
C GLU A 56 -18.29 20.93 23.14
N ALA A 57 -18.12 22.21 23.44
CA ALA A 57 -16.82 22.84 23.52
C ALA A 57 -16.18 22.38 24.84
N GLU A 58 -15.39 21.30 24.79
CA GLU A 58 -14.40 21.05 25.84
C GLU A 58 -13.31 22.12 25.76
N SER A 59 -13.51 23.17 26.53
CA SER A 59 -12.47 24.10 26.94
C SER A 59 -11.57 23.40 27.97
N GLY A 60 -10.29 23.14 27.64
CA GLY A 60 -9.28 22.86 28.66
C GLY A 60 -8.17 21.86 28.32
N SER A 61 -7.32 22.18 27.33
CA SER A 61 -5.85 22.02 27.34
C SER A 61 -5.36 22.04 25.91
N SER A 62 -4.41 22.92 25.60
CA SER A 62 -3.62 22.85 24.38
C SER A 62 -2.70 21.63 24.44
N LYS A 63 -3.27 20.42 24.44
CA LYS A 63 -2.52 19.20 24.14
C LYS A 63 -2.13 19.32 22.68
N ILE A 64 -0.84 19.51 22.43
CA ILE A 64 -0.26 19.46 21.09
C ILE A 64 -0.78 18.15 20.45
N LYS A 65 -1.63 18.27 19.44
CA LYS A 65 -2.19 17.10 18.75
C LYS A 65 -1.01 16.34 18.16
N LYS A 66 -0.93 15.05 18.44
CA LYS A 66 0.11 14.21 17.82
C LYS A 66 -0.06 14.27 16.30
N PRO A 67 1.01 14.52 15.54
CA PRO A 67 0.97 14.52 14.08
C PRO A 67 0.37 13.20 13.56
N THR A 68 -0.49 13.31 12.56
CA THR A 68 -1.08 12.14 11.90
C THR A 68 -0.28 11.78 10.66
N PHE A 69 -0.37 10.52 10.24
CA PHE A 69 0.32 10.05 9.04
C PHE A 69 -0.09 10.84 7.78
N MET A 70 -1.30 11.40 7.75
CA MET A 70 -1.85 12.14 6.59
C MET A 70 -1.53 13.64 6.61
N ASP A 71 -0.83 14.14 7.63
CA ASP A 71 -0.45 15.55 7.71
C ASP A 71 0.51 15.92 6.56
N GLU A 72 0.37 17.12 6.01
CA GLU A 72 1.13 17.55 4.82
C GLU A 72 2.65 17.56 5.07
N GLU A 73 3.07 18.01 6.25
CA GLU A 73 4.48 18.02 6.65
C GLU A 73 5.06 16.60 6.68
N VAL A 74 4.36 15.67 7.34
CA VAL A 74 4.74 14.25 7.42
C VAL A 74 4.79 13.63 6.04
N GLN A 75 3.76 13.84 5.21
CA GLN A 75 3.70 13.31 3.86
C GLN A 75 4.83 13.86 2.99
N SER A 76 5.17 15.15 3.11
CA SER A 76 6.27 15.75 2.34
C SER A 76 7.63 15.10 2.66
N ILE A 77 7.90 14.86 3.96
CA ILE A 77 9.11 14.19 4.43
C ILE A 77 9.16 12.74 3.92
N LEU A 78 8.07 12.00 4.07
CA LEU A 78 8.00 10.61 3.64
C LEU A 78 8.12 10.45 2.12
N ILE A 79 7.53 11.36 1.34
CA ILE A 79 7.64 11.38 -0.12
C ILE A 79 9.10 11.65 -0.53
N LYS A 80 9.77 12.60 0.13
CA LYS A 80 11.19 12.89 -0.10
C LYS A 80 12.06 11.65 0.14
N MET A 81 11.93 11.04 1.32
CA MET A 81 12.74 9.87 1.70
C MET A 81 12.49 8.63 0.84
N THR A 82 11.26 8.44 0.35
CA THR A 82 10.91 7.31 -0.51
C THR A 82 11.72 7.32 -1.81
N GLY A 83 12.05 8.51 -2.31
CA GLY A 83 12.72 8.71 -3.59
C GLY A 83 11.86 8.29 -4.79
N LEU A 84 12.34 8.59 -5.98
CA LEU A 84 11.63 8.29 -7.23
C LEU A 84 12.61 7.67 -8.24
N ASP A 85 12.64 6.34 -8.29
CA ASP A 85 13.31 5.59 -9.36
C ASP A 85 12.28 5.08 -10.39
N LEU A 86 12.27 5.70 -11.57
CA LEU A 86 11.38 5.32 -12.67
C LEU A 86 11.58 3.88 -13.13
N LYS A 87 12.82 3.36 -13.08
CA LYS A 87 13.12 1.99 -13.53
C LYS A 87 12.49 0.95 -12.60
N LYS A 88 12.53 1.21 -11.29
CA LYS A 88 11.92 0.35 -10.27
C LYS A 88 10.40 0.48 -10.25
N ILE A 89 9.87 1.70 -10.34
CA ILE A 89 8.42 1.97 -10.31
C ILE A 89 7.71 1.33 -11.52
N PHE A 90 8.31 1.45 -12.70
CA PHE A 90 7.80 0.87 -13.96
C PHE A 90 8.56 -0.39 -14.36
N LYS A 91 8.82 -1.27 -13.38
CA LYS A 91 9.40 -2.59 -13.63
C LYS A 91 8.50 -3.37 -14.62
N PRO A 92 9.05 -4.05 -15.63
CA PRO A 92 8.27 -4.87 -16.55
C PRO A 92 7.45 -5.92 -15.80
N ALA A 93 6.14 -5.90 -16.00
CA ALA A 93 5.23 -6.87 -15.41
C ALA A 93 5.23 -8.16 -16.24
N ILE A 94 5.16 -9.31 -15.56
CA ILE A 94 4.93 -10.60 -16.20
C ILE A 94 3.45 -10.67 -16.55
N GLN A 95 3.12 -10.25 -17.78
CA GLN A 95 1.76 -10.21 -18.31
C GLN A 95 1.79 -10.46 -19.83
N GLU A 96 0.62 -10.58 -20.45
CA GLU A 96 0.52 -10.71 -21.91
C GLU A 96 1.19 -9.51 -22.60
N VAL A 97 2.25 -9.79 -23.35
CA VAL A 97 3.05 -8.78 -24.03
C VAL A 97 2.41 -8.38 -25.35
N LYS A 98 2.38 -7.07 -25.61
CA LYS A 98 1.97 -6.48 -26.88
C LYS A 98 3.20 -5.93 -27.60
N PRO A 99 3.21 -5.87 -28.94
CA PRO A 99 4.34 -5.29 -29.67
C PRO A 99 4.53 -3.82 -29.25
N PRO A 100 5.78 -3.39 -28.98
CA PRO A 100 6.07 -2.02 -28.58
C PRO A 100 5.81 -1.04 -29.73
N THR A 101 5.44 0.20 -29.40
CA THR A 101 5.27 1.29 -30.37
C THR A 101 6.46 2.24 -30.29
N TYR A 102 7.15 2.43 -31.40
CA TYR A 102 8.28 3.36 -31.51
C TYR A 102 7.81 4.73 -32.01
N LYS A 103 8.41 5.79 -31.46
CA LYS A 103 8.16 7.17 -31.87
C LYS A 103 9.51 7.90 -31.97
N LEU A 104 9.68 8.72 -33.00
CA LEU A 104 10.81 9.64 -33.11
C LEU A 104 10.45 10.92 -32.35
N MET A 105 11.30 11.35 -31.43
CA MET A 105 11.04 12.50 -30.57
C MET A 105 12.21 13.49 -30.64
N THR A 106 11.90 14.78 -30.53
CA THR A 106 12.90 15.82 -30.26
C THR A 106 13.29 15.81 -28.77
N GLN A 107 14.37 16.50 -28.41
CA GLN A 107 14.81 16.61 -27.01
C GLN A 107 13.71 17.18 -26.10
N ALA A 108 13.02 18.25 -26.54
CA ALA A 108 11.91 18.83 -25.77
C ALA A 108 10.75 17.84 -25.56
N GLN A 109 10.41 17.07 -26.60
CA GLN A 109 9.35 16.05 -26.48
C GLN A 109 9.75 14.91 -25.55
N LEU A 110 11.04 14.54 -25.50
CA LEU A 110 11.56 13.56 -24.57
C LEU A 110 11.45 14.05 -23.13
N GLU A 111 11.80 15.31 -22.86
CA GLU A 111 11.69 15.94 -21.54
C GLU A 111 10.23 16.06 -21.07
N GLU A 112 9.32 16.39 -21.98
CA GLU A 112 7.88 16.37 -21.67
C GLU A 112 7.39 14.95 -21.33
N ALA A 113 7.82 13.94 -22.08
CA ALA A 113 7.47 12.55 -21.83
C ALA A 113 8.05 12.04 -20.50
N THR A 114 9.27 12.44 -20.14
CA THR A 114 9.84 12.10 -18.82
C THR A 114 9.09 12.80 -17.70
N ARG A 115 8.68 14.07 -17.86
CA ARG A 115 7.86 14.77 -16.87
C ARG A 115 6.51 14.08 -16.65
N GLN A 116 5.84 13.67 -17.72
CA GLN A 116 4.60 12.91 -17.64
C GLN A 116 4.78 11.56 -16.93
N ALA A 117 5.90 10.86 -17.19
CA ALA A 117 6.23 9.63 -16.49
C ALA A 117 6.47 9.86 -14.99
N VAL A 118 7.11 10.97 -14.61
CA VAL A 118 7.30 11.38 -13.21
C VAL A 118 5.97 11.70 -12.53
N GLU A 119 5.07 12.42 -13.18
CA GLU A 119 3.72 12.71 -12.65
C GLU A 119 2.91 11.43 -12.44
N ALA A 120 2.93 10.52 -13.41
CA ALA A 120 2.29 9.21 -13.29
C ALA A 120 2.92 8.35 -12.17
N ALA A 121 4.25 8.42 -12.01
CA ALA A 121 4.97 7.75 -10.94
C ALA A 121 4.53 8.26 -9.55
N LYS A 122 4.37 9.57 -9.38
CA LYS A 122 3.87 10.17 -8.13
C LYS A 122 2.48 9.65 -7.75
N VAL A 123 1.56 9.53 -8.72
CA VAL A 123 0.22 8.97 -8.49
C VAL A 123 0.30 7.50 -8.08
N ARG A 124 1.18 6.72 -8.72
CA ARG A 124 1.39 5.30 -8.40
C ARG A 124 2.06 5.08 -7.03
N LEU A 125 2.91 6.02 -6.61
CA LEU A 125 3.63 6.00 -5.33
C LEU A 125 2.78 6.49 -4.15
N LYS A 126 1.53 6.88 -4.39
CA LYS A 126 0.61 7.30 -3.32
C LYS A 126 0.54 6.21 -2.24
N MET A 127 0.94 6.59 -1.02
CA MET A 127 1.04 5.68 0.12
C MET A 127 -0.36 5.30 0.61
N PRO A 128 -0.59 4.03 1.00
CA PRO A 128 -1.84 3.64 1.66
C PRO A 128 -1.94 4.31 3.03
N PRO A 129 -3.14 4.73 3.46
CA PRO A 129 -3.31 5.31 4.80
C PRO A 129 -3.02 4.27 5.87
N VAL A 130 -2.30 4.69 6.92
CA VAL A 130 -2.06 3.88 8.12
C VAL A 130 -3.18 4.17 9.10
N LEU A 131 -3.98 3.14 9.42
CA LEU A 131 -5.09 3.21 10.36
C LEU A 131 -4.80 2.31 11.56
N GLU A 132 -5.43 2.64 12.69
CA GLU A 132 -5.43 1.78 13.87
C GLU A 132 -6.34 0.57 13.68
N GLU A 133 -6.15 -0.45 14.51
CA GLU A 133 -6.98 -1.64 14.50
C GLU A 133 -8.42 -1.30 14.90
N ARG A 134 -9.37 -1.70 14.06
CA ARG A 134 -10.80 -1.48 14.32
C ARG A 134 -11.30 -2.31 15.52
N ALA A 135 -12.13 -1.71 16.37
CA ALA A 135 -12.77 -2.41 17.48
C ALA A 135 -13.79 -3.47 16.98
N PRO A 136 -13.91 -4.62 17.66
CA PRO A 136 -14.88 -5.66 17.30
C PRO A 136 -16.32 -5.17 17.49
N ILE A 137 -17.22 -5.58 16.59
CA ILE A 137 -18.64 -5.24 16.66
C ILE A 137 -19.37 -6.34 17.44
N ASN A 138 -19.88 -5.98 18.62
CA ASN A 138 -20.69 -6.86 19.46
C ASN A 138 -22.03 -6.18 19.76
N ASP A 139 -22.86 -6.03 18.72
CA ASP A 139 -24.14 -5.34 18.81
C ASP A 139 -25.28 -6.31 18.47
N VAL A 140 -26.22 -6.47 19.41
CA VAL A 140 -27.37 -7.37 19.32
C VAL A 140 -28.62 -6.52 19.11
N LEU A 141 -29.35 -6.80 18.03
CA LEU A 141 -30.53 -6.04 17.62
C LEU A 141 -31.82 -6.59 18.26
N ALA A 142 -31.95 -7.92 18.33
CA ALA A 142 -33.13 -8.59 18.87
C ALA A 142 -32.79 -10.01 19.36
N GLU A 143 -33.55 -10.52 20.33
CA GLU A 143 -33.42 -11.87 20.87
C GLU A 143 -34.78 -12.55 20.95
N ASP A 144 -35.01 -13.56 20.12
CA ASP A 144 -36.25 -14.32 20.10
C ASP A 144 -36.00 -15.77 20.51
N LYS A 145 -36.05 -16.01 21.83
CA LYS A 145 -35.79 -17.35 22.42
C LYS A 145 -36.74 -18.45 21.93
N ILE A 146 -37.87 -18.08 21.33
CA ILE A 146 -38.85 -19.03 20.75
C ILE A 146 -38.24 -19.78 19.56
N LEU A 147 -37.29 -19.16 18.84
CA LEU A 147 -36.63 -19.80 17.69
C LEU A 147 -35.42 -20.65 18.08
N GLU A 148 -35.04 -20.66 19.36
CA GLU A 148 -33.92 -21.44 19.86
C GLU A 148 -34.15 -22.94 19.58
N GLY A 149 -33.17 -23.58 18.92
CA GLY A 149 -33.23 -25.00 18.59
C GLY A 149 -34.10 -25.37 17.39
N THR A 150 -34.68 -24.39 16.68
CA THR A 150 -35.42 -24.65 15.44
C THR A 150 -34.48 -24.92 14.26
N GLU A 151 -33.36 -24.19 14.20
CA GLU A 151 -32.38 -24.25 13.11
C GLU A 151 -31.01 -24.67 13.63
N THR A 152 -30.21 -25.32 12.79
CA THR A 152 -28.85 -25.78 13.17
C THR A 152 -27.74 -24.84 12.69
N ALA A 153 -27.99 -24.06 11.65
CA ALA A 153 -27.03 -23.15 11.03
C ALA A 153 -27.45 -21.70 11.20
N LYS A 154 -26.47 -20.79 11.15
CA LYS A 154 -26.72 -19.35 11.15
C LYS A 154 -27.09 -18.85 9.76
N TYR A 155 -27.97 -17.86 9.69
CA TYR A 155 -28.33 -17.16 8.46
C TYR A 155 -27.69 -15.78 8.42
N VAL A 156 -27.16 -15.39 7.26
CA VAL A 156 -26.49 -14.10 7.07
C VAL A 156 -27.26 -13.29 6.04
N PHE A 157 -27.93 -12.24 6.49
CA PHE A 157 -28.68 -11.32 5.64
C PHE A 157 -27.80 -10.11 5.31
N THR A 158 -27.67 -9.81 4.02
CA THR A 158 -26.82 -8.71 3.53
C THR A 158 -27.65 -7.80 2.65
N ASP A 159 -27.68 -6.51 2.97
CA ASP A 159 -28.22 -5.50 2.06
C ASP A 159 -27.29 -5.34 0.86
N ILE A 160 -27.81 -5.45 -0.36
CA ILE A 160 -27.07 -5.37 -1.63
C ILE A 160 -27.34 -4.09 -2.42
N SER A 161 -27.89 -3.06 -1.77
CA SER A 161 -28.16 -1.75 -2.40
C SER A 161 -26.88 -1.08 -2.92
N TYR A 162 -26.88 -0.64 -4.18
CA TYR A 162 -25.67 -0.11 -4.85
C TYR A 162 -25.23 1.27 -4.33
N CYS A 163 -26.18 2.13 -3.96
CA CYS A 163 -25.90 3.51 -3.52
C CYS A 163 -25.32 3.63 -2.11
N ILE A 164 -25.16 2.52 -1.37
CA ILE A 164 -24.70 2.54 0.02
C ILE A 164 -23.22 2.14 0.10
N PRO A 165 -22.35 2.95 0.74
CA PRO A 165 -20.95 2.62 0.88
C PRO A 165 -20.76 1.37 1.77
N HIS A 166 -19.67 0.65 1.50
CA HIS A 166 -19.39 -0.63 2.17
C HIS A 166 -19.17 -0.53 3.68
N ARG A 167 -18.91 0.65 4.25
CA ARG A 167 -18.80 0.86 5.71
C ARG A 167 -20.15 1.07 6.41
N GLU A 168 -21.16 1.56 5.70
CA GLU A 168 -22.49 1.85 6.26
C GLU A 168 -23.51 0.73 5.99
N ARG A 169 -23.18 -0.19 5.09
CA ARG A 169 -24.03 -1.33 4.71
C ARG A 169 -24.45 -2.18 5.92
N PHE A 170 -25.73 -2.57 5.95
CA PHE A 170 -26.27 -3.45 6.99
C PHE A 170 -26.03 -4.92 6.63
N ILE A 171 -25.37 -5.64 7.56
CA ILE A 171 -25.17 -7.08 7.50
C ILE A 171 -25.51 -7.65 8.87
N VAL A 172 -26.50 -8.52 8.91
CA VAL A 172 -27.01 -9.11 10.15
C VAL A 172 -26.95 -10.63 10.08
N VAL A 173 -26.74 -11.23 11.25
CA VAL A 173 -26.60 -12.66 11.43
C VAL A 173 -27.68 -13.12 12.39
N ARG A 174 -28.51 -14.07 11.94
CA ARG A 174 -29.45 -14.79 12.80
C ARG A 174 -28.80 -16.07 13.25
N GLU A 175 -28.60 -16.19 14.55
CA GLU A 175 -27.99 -17.37 15.16
C GLU A 175 -29.05 -18.43 15.53
N PRO A 176 -28.65 -19.71 15.64
CA PRO A 176 -29.52 -20.80 16.11
C PRO A 176 -30.16 -20.58 17.48
N SER A 177 -29.57 -19.70 18.31
CA SER A 177 -30.10 -19.28 19.61
C SER A 177 -31.34 -18.37 19.50
N GLY A 178 -31.69 -17.93 18.31
CA GLY A 178 -32.73 -16.91 18.09
C GLY A 178 -32.23 -15.47 18.24
N THR A 179 -30.92 -15.26 18.44
CA THR A 179 -30.31 -13.92 18.50
C THR A 179 -30.10 -13.35 17.10
N LEU A 180 -30.55 -12.11 16.86
CA LEU A 180 -30.24 -11.31 15.68
C LEU A 180 -29.19 -10.27 16.04
N ARG A 181 -27.96 -10.45 15.56
CA ARG A 181 -26.84 -9.54 15.81
C ARG A 181 -26.27 -8.95 14.53
N LYS A 182 -25.45 -7.90 14.66
CA LYS A 182 -24.60 -7.44 13.55
C LYS A 182 -23.52 -8.47 13.24
N ALA A 183 -23.15 -8.57 11.97
CA ALA A 183 -22.05 -9.44 11.53
C ALA A 183 -20.71 -8.94 12.10
N SER A 184 -19.80 -9.87 12.39
CA SER A 184 -18.42 -9.51 12.73
C SER A 184 -17.74 -8.85 11.52
N TRP A 185 -16.60 -8.21 11.76
CA TRP A 185 -15.83 -7.57 10.68
C TRP A 185 -15.34 -8.57 9.62
N GLU A 186 -14.95 -9.78 10.02
CA GLU A 186 -14.51 -10.85 9.12
C GLU A 186 -15.68 -11.39 8.29
N GLU A 187 -16.85 -11.57 8.94
CA GLU A 187 -18.08 -11.95 8.27
C GLU A 187 -18.50 -10.88 7.25
N ARG A 188 -18.40 -9.60 7.64
CA ARG A 188 -18.71 -8.46 6.80
C ARG A 188 -17.82 -8.40 5.56
N ASP A 189 -16.51 -8.41 5.73
CA ASP A 189 -15.55 -8.34 4.61
C ASP A 189 -15.74 -9.53 3.65
N ARG A 190 -16.01 -10.72 4.19
CA ARG A 190 -16.30 -11.92 3.40
C ARG A 190 -17.60 -11.78 2.61
N MET A 191 -18.69 -11.33 3.23
CA MET A 191 -19.97 -11.16 2.53
C MET A 191 -19.91 -10.06 1.47
N ILE A 192 -19.22 -8.96 1.75
CA ILE A 192 -18.99 -7.91 0.76
C ILE A 192 -18.26 -8.49 -0.45
N GLN A 193 -17.21 -9.29 -0.27
CA GLN A 193 -16.51 -9.90 -1.41
C GLN A 193 -17.38 -10.89 -2.21
N VAL A 194 -18.32 -11.58 -1.56
CA VAL A 194 -19.24 -12.53 -2.24
C VAL A 194 -20.22 -11.78 -3.14
N TYR A 195 -20.83 -10.69 -2.67
CA TYR A 195 -21.83 -9.93 -3.43
C TYR A 195 -21.21 -8.85 -4.33
N PHE A 196 -20.07 -8.28 -3.92
CA PHE A 196 -19.33 -7.23 -4.60
C PHE A 196 -17.87 -7.65 -4.80
N PRO A 197 -17.58 -8.51 -5.79
CA PRO A 197 -16.24 -9.04 -5.99
C PRO A 197 -15.26 -7.94 -6.40
N LYS A 198 -14.23 -7.72 -5.57
CA LYS A 198 -13.08 -6.86 -5.86
C LYS A 198 -11.94 -7.70 -6.43
N GLU A 199 -11.30 -7.19 -7.49
CA GLU A 199 -10.11 -7.83 -8.07
C GLU A 199 -8.97 -7.93 -7.05
N GLY A 200 -8.27 -9.08 -7.06
CA GLY A 200 -7.16 -9.36 -6.13
C GLY A 200 -7.58 -9.86 -4.75
N ARG A 201 -8.85 -9.71 -4.35
CA ARG A 201 -9.36 -10.20 -3.07
C ARG A 201 -10.00 -11.58 -3.21
N ARG A 202 -9.69 -12.49 -2.29
CA ARG A 202 -10.31 -13.82 -2.19
C ARG A 202 -11.26 -13.89 -0.99
N VAL A 203 -12.33 -14.67 -1.13
CA VAL A 203 -13.34 -14.91 -0.07
C VAL A 203 -12.73 -15.65 1.11
N LEU A 204 -11.88 -16.65 0.84
CA LEU A 204 -11.10 -17.35 1.84
C LEU A 204 -9.71 -16.74 1.92
N THR A 205 -9.21 -16.60 3.15
CA THR A 205 -7.88 -16.07 3.40
C THR A 205 -6.82 -16.92 2.68
N PRO A 206 -5.98 -16.31 1.83
CA PRO A 206 -4.92 -17.03 1.12
C PRO A 206 -3.91 -17.70 2.07
N VAL A 207 -3.51 -18.92 1.73
CA VAL A 207 -2.56 -19.73 2.52
C VAL A 207 -1.16 -19.10 2.60
N ILE A 208 -0.84 -18.16 1.69
CA ILE A 208 0.43 -17.45 1.67
C ILE A 208 0.68 -16.63 2.94
N PHE A 209 -0.38 -16.22 3.65
CA PHE A 209 -0.27 -15.45 4.89
C PHE A 209 -0.04 -16.31 6.13
N LYS A 210 0.13 -17.63 5.97
CA LYS A 210 0.64 -18.47 7.06
C LYS A 210 2.13 -18.19 7.29
N GLU A 211 2.56 -18.27 8.53
CA GLU A 211 3.92 -17.90 8.97
C GLU A 211 5.03 -18.64 8.19
N GLU A 212 4.86 -19.94 7.94
CA GLU A 212 5.81 -20.76 7.16
C GLU A 212 6.01 -20.23 5.72
N ASN A 213 4.90 -19.83 5.08
CA ASN A 213 4.91 -19.33 3.71
C ASN A 213 5.43 -17.89 3.66
N LEU A 214 5.12 -17.08 4.67
CA LEU A 214 5.67 -15.73 4.81
C LEU A 214 7.20 -15.78 4.93
N GLN A 215 7.73 -16.66 5.78
CA GLN A 215 9.19 -16.82 5.95
C GLN A 215 9.87 -17.23 4.63
N THR A 216 9.21 -18.10 3.86
CA THR A 216 9.67 -18.50 2.53
C THR A 216 9.71 -17.32 1.56
N MET A 217 8.70 -16.45 1.59
CA MET A 217 8.66 -15.23 0.77
C MET A 217 9.73 -14.21 1.18
N TYR A 218 9.99 -14.07 2.49
CA TYR A 218 11.03 -13.18 3.01
C TYR A 218 12.44 -13.63 2.63
N SER A 219 12.67 -14.95 2.61
CA SER A 219 13.93 -15.54 2.17
C SER A 219 14.22 -15.30 0.68
N GLN A 220 13.19 -14.99 -0.11
CA GLN A 220 13.29 -14.65 -1.54
C GLN A 220 13.35 -13.14 -1.81
N ASP A 221 13.44 -12.30 -0.78
CA ASP A 221 13.41 -10.83 -0.89
C ASP A 221 12.14 -10.27 -1.53
N ARG A 222 11.02 -10.99 -1.37
CA ARG A 222 9.72 -10.64 -1.97
C ARG A 222 8.80 -9.88 -1.02
N HIS A 223 9.36 -9.04 -0.15
CA HIS A 223 8.61 -8.25 0.84
C HIS A 223 7.59 -7.33 0.18
N ALA A 224 7.96 -6.66 -0.92
CA ALA A 224 7.05 -5.78 -1.65
C ALA A 224 5.84 -6.53 -2.24
N ASP A 225 6.01 -7.78 -2.66
CA ASP A 225 4.92 -8.62 -3.16
C ASP A 225 3.96 -9.01 -2.03
N VAL A 226 4.48 -9.36 -0.86
CA VAL A 226 3.67 -9.67 0.34
C VAL A 226 2.81 -8.47 0.73
N LEU A 227 3.40 -7.27 0.78
CA LEU A 227 2.66 -6.04 1.10
C LEU A 227 1.62 -5.70 0.02
N ASN A 228 1.93 -5.93 -1.26
CA ASN A 228 0.96 -5.73 -2.35
C ASN A 228 -0.22 -6.70 -2.27
N LEU A 229 0.03 -7.97 -1.94
CA LEU A 229 -1.02 -8.96 -1.70
C LEU A 229 -1.86 -8.59 -0.48
N CYS A 230 -1.23 -8.08 0.58
CA CYS A 230 -1.93 -7.65 1.80
C CYS A 230 -2.89 -6.50 1.52
N VAL A 231 -2.43 -5.45 0.81
CA VAL A 231 -3.27 -4.31 0.38
C VAL A 231 -4.44 -4.72 -0.52
N ALA A 232 -4.28 -5.77 -1.33
CA ALA A 232 -5.36 -6.28 -2.17
C ALA A 232 -6.37 -7.14 -1.37
N GLN A 233 -5.87 -7.95 -0.43
CA GLN A 233 -6.66 -8.95 0.28
C GLN A 233 -7.43 -8.39 1.49
N PHE A 234 -6.80 -7.52 2.29
CA PHE A 234 -7.33 -7.07 3.58
C PHE A 234 -7.66 -5.58 3.57
N GLU A 235 -8.52 -5.15 4.50
CA GLU A 235 -8.76 -3.72 4.72
C GLU A 235 -7.64 -3.13 5.60
N PRO A 236 -7.29 -1.84 5.41
CA PRO A 236 -6.17 -1.20 6.12
C PRO A 236 -6.34 -1.12 7.65
N ASP A 237 -7.57 -1.23 8.16
CA ASP A 237 -7.91 -1.21 9.59
C ASP A 237 -8.12 -2.61 10.20
N SER A 238 -7.89 -3.67 9.42
CA SER A 238 -8.04 -5.05 9.90
C SER A 238 -6.81 -5.53 10.67
N ALA A 239 -7.03 -6.39 11.67
CA ALA A 239 -5.97 -6.96 12.50
C ALA A 239 -4.90 -7.70 11.68
N GLU A 240 -5.32 -8.52 10.71
CA GLU A 240 -4.41 -9.28 9.85
C GLU A 240 -3.56 -8.37 8.96
N TYR A 241 -4.15 -7.29 8.43
CA TYR A 241 -3.41 -6.30 7.65
C TYR A 241 -2.26 -5.71 8.46
N ILE A 242 -2.57 -5.21 9.65
CA ILE A 242 -1.60 -4.58 10.55
C ILE A 242 -0.54 -5.59 10.98
N LYS A 243 -0.95 -6.80 11.36
CA LYS A 243 -0.05 -7.89 11.77
C LYS A 243 0.97 -8.23 10.68
N ILE A 244 0.52 -8.46 9.45
CA ILE A 244 1.41 -8.83 8.33
C ILE A 244 2.35 -7.68 7.96
N HIS A 245 1.85 -6.44 7.95
CA HIS A 245 2.68 -5.26 7.69
C HIS A 245 3.79 -5.13 8.75
N HIS A 246 3.44 -5.20 10.04
CA HIS A 246 4.42 -5.12 11.13
C HIS A 246 5.43 -6.26 11.08
N GLN A 247 4.98 -7.50 10.83
CA GLN A 247 5.88 -8.65 10.69
C GLN A 247 6.86 -8.47 9.52
N THR A 248 6.39 -7.94 8.40
CA THR A 248 7.24 -7.65 7.23
C THR A 248 8.29 -6.57 7.56
N TYR A 249 7.91 -5.51 8.27
CA TYR A 249 8.83 -4.44 8.66
C TYR A 249 9.89 -4.93 9.65
N GLU A 250 9.50 -5.75 10.63
CA GLU A 250 10.44 -6.34 11.59
C GLU A 250 11.43 -7.30 10.90
N ASP A 251 11.00 -8.04 9.87
CA ASP A 251 11.92 -8.88 9.09
C ASP A 251 12.92 -8.04 8.28
N ILE A 252 12.46 -6.95 7.67
CA ILE A 252 13.32 -5.99 6.96
C ILE A 252 14.37 -5.39 7.90
N ASP A 253 13.96 -4.99 9.12
CA ASP A 253 14.85 -4.40 10.11
C ASP A 253 15.93 -5.39 10.58
N LYS A 254 15.55 -6.66 10.82
CA LYS A 254 16.48 -7.71 11.23
C LYS A 254 17.60 -7.95 10.22
N TYR A 255 17.29 -7.90 8.92
CA TYR A 255 18.26 -8.17 7.86
C TYR A 255 18.80 -6.91 7.17
N GLY A 256 18.39 -5.72 7.59
CA GLY A 256 18.82 -4.45 7.00
C GLY A 256 18.38 -4.26 5.54
N LYS A 257 17.24 -4.82 5.13
CA LYS A 257 16.79 -4.86 3.71
C LYS A 257 15.90 -3.68 3.31
N TYR A 258 16.20 -2.47 3.78
CA TYR A 258 15.33 -1.29 3.59
C TYR A 258 15.19 -0.86 2.12
N ASP A 259 16.24 -1.06 1.33
CA ASP A 259 16.25 -0.70 -0.09
C ASP A 259 15.18 -1.44 -0.90
N LEU A 260 14.73 -2.62 -0.48
CA LEU A 260 13.65 -3.34 -1.16
C LEU A 260 12.39 -2.50 -1.29
N LEU A 261 12.03 -1.77 -0.22
CA LEU A 261 10.83 -0.92 -0.19
C LEU A 261 11.09 0.51 -0.69
N ARG A 262 12.34 0.89 -0.98
CA ARG A 262 12.65 2.20 -1.55
C ARG A 262 12.02 2.38 -2.94
N SER A 263 11.54 3.59 -3.24
CA SER A 263 10.73 3.88 -4.44
C SER A 263 9.49 2.99 -4.59
N THR A 264 8.92 2.53 -3.47
CA THR A 264 7.61 1.88 -3.42
C THR A 264 6.67 2.65 -2.49
N ARG A 265 5.36 2.49 -2.72
CA ARG A 265 4.32 3.14 -1.89
C ARG A 265 4.30 2.67 -0.43
N HIS A 266 5.07 1.62 -0.10
CA HIS A 266 5.10 1.02 1.23
C HIS A 266 6.20 1.62 2.13
N PHE A 267 7.13 2.39 1.56
CA PHE A 267 8.26 2.95 2.32
C PHE A 267 7.78 3.83 3.47
N GLY A 268 6.80 4.72 3.24
CA GLY A 268 6.33 5.60 4.31
C GLY A 268 5.62 4.86 5.44
N GLY A 269 4.88 3.78 5.15
CA GLY A 269 4.29 2.94 6.19
C GLY A 269 5.34 2.26 7.08
N MET A 270 6.47 1.85 6.47
CA MET A 270 7.62 1.29 7.18
C MET A 270 8.31 2.35 8.05
N ALA A 271 8.66 3.51 7.49
CA ALA A 271 9.29 4.60 8.24
C ALA A 271 8.41 5.07 9.40
N TRP A 272 7.10 5.22 9.17
CA TRP A 272 6.14 5.58 10.21
C TRP A 272 6.06 4.55 11.34
N TYR A 273 6.10 3.25 11.01
CA TYR A 273 6.14 2.19 12.01
C TYR A 273 7.41 2.27 12.87
N PHE A 274 8.58 2.45 12.25
CA PHE A 274 9.85 2.52 12.97
C PHE A 274 9.97 3.75 13.87
N VAL A 275 9.51 4.92 13.41
CA VAL A 275 9.51 6.13 14.23
C VAL A 275 8.60 5.97 15.45
N ASN A 276 7.41 5.41 15.27
CA ASN A 276 6.49 5.15 16.39
C ASN A 276 7.03 4.11 17.38
N LYS A 277 7.76 3.10 16.90
CA LYS A 277 8.39 2.07 17.74
C LYS A 277 9.78 2.44 18.26
N LYS A 278 10.29 3.63 17.93
CA LYS A 278 11.64 4.09 18.28
C LYS A 278 12.75 3.11 17.83
N LYS A 279 12.58 2.54 16.63
CA LYS A 279 13.52 1.62 15.99
C LYS A 279 14.03 2.18 14.67
N ILE A 280 14.61 3.38 14.69
CA ILE A 280 15.05 4.07 13.47
C ILE A 280 16.54 3.85 13.15
N ASP A 281 17.31 3.32 14.10
CA ASP A 281 18.76 3.16 14.00
C ASP A 281 19.20 2.45 12.71
N GLY A 282 18.60 1.30 12.40
CA GLY A 282 18.99 0.51 11.24
C GLY A 282 18.69 1.20 9.91
N LEU A 283 17.53 1.88 9.81
CA LEU A 283 17.17 2.68 8.63
C LEU A 283 18.11 3.88 8.46
N LEU A 284 18.49 4.52 9.56
CA LEU A 284 19.38 5.68 9.57
C LEU A 284 20.80 5.28 9.13
N ILE A 285 21.29 4.14 9.60
CA ILE A 285 22.57 3.55 9.15
C ILE A 285 22.53 3.27 7.64
N ASP A 286 21.48 2.62 7.12
CA ASP A 286 21.35 2.32 5.68
C ASP A 286 21.32 3.60 4.83
N GLN A 287 20.68 4.67 5.31
CA GLN A 287 20.68 5.95 4.61
C GLN A 287 22.06 6.60 4.57
N ILE A 288 22.81 6.61 5.67
CA ILE A 288 24.17 7.18 5.71
C ILE A 288 25.12 6.38 4.82
N GLN A 289 25.05 5.04 4.85
CA GLN A 289 25.89 4.16 4.03
C GLN A 289 25.65 4.31 2.52
N ARG A 290 24.51 4.88 2.11
CA ARG A 290 24.14 5.12 0.72
C ARG A 290 24.31 6.58 0.30
N ASP A 291 24.99 7.38 1.10
CA ASP A 291 25.20 8.82 0.89
C ASP A 291 23.89 9.65 0.87
N LEU A 292 22.84 9.17 1.56
CA LEU A 292 21.52 9.81 1.62
C LEU A 292 21.34 10.60 2.92
N VAL A 293 22.26 11.51 3.19
CA VAL A 293 22.28 12.32 4.42
C VAL A 293 21.04 13.20 4.55
N ASP A 294 20.54 13.74 3.44
CA ASP A 294 19.30 14.54 3.44
C ASP A 294 18.09 13.73 3.89
N ASP A 295 18.05 12.43 3.59
CA ASP A 295 16.96 11.56 4.01
C ASP A 295 17.13 11.12 5.48
N ALA A 296 18.37 10.91 5.92
CA ALA A 296 18.70 10.62 7.32
C ALA A 296 18.34 11.79 8.24
N THR A 297 18.64 13.02 7.84
CA THR A 297 18.24 14.23 8.56
C THR A 297 16.72 14.40 8.58
N SER A 298 16.04 14.13 7.46
CA SER A 298 14.58 14.17 7.38
C SER A 298 13.93 13.10 8.29
N LEU A 299 14.56 11.93 8.45
CA LEU A 299 14.10 10.88 9.37
C LEU A 299 14.18 11.33 10.84
N VAL A 300 15.29 11.95 11.24
CA VAL A 300 15.46 12.49 12.60
C VAL A 300 14.48 13.64 12.86
N GLN A 301 14.26 14.51 11.87
CA GLN A 301 13.24 15.56 11.94
C GLN A 301 11.84 14.96 12.16
N LEU A 302 11.47 13.93 11.40
CA LEU A 302 10.21 13.21 11.59
C LEU A 302 10.10 12.59 12.99
N TYR A 303 11.21 12.07 13.52
CA TYR A 303 11.27 11.54 14.89
C TYR A 303 11.01 12.64 15.93
N HIS A 304 11.64 13.81 15.81
CA HIS A 304 11.43 14.94 16.72
C HIS A 304 10.01 15.52 16.63
N ILE A 305 9.39 15.49 15.43
CA ILE A 305 7.99 15.90 15.22
C ILE A 305 7.03 14.99 16.00
N LEU A 306 7.28 13.68 16.01
CA LEU A 306 6.44 12.70 16.71
C LEU A 306 6.74 12.59 18.22
N HIS A 307 7.98 12.83 18.63
CA HIS A 307 8.43 12.75 20.02
C HIS A 307 9.04 14.09 20.48
N PRO A 308 8.23 15.16 20.63
CA PRO A 308 8.72 16.50 20.95
C PRO A 308 9.34 16.60 22.36
N ASP A 309 8.93 15.71 23.26
CA ASP A 309 9.42 15.62 24.65
C ASP A 309 10.66 14.72 24.79
N GLY A 310 11.19 14.19 23.68
CA GLY A 310 12.42 13.41 23.67
C GLY A 310 13.65 14.26 24.01
N GLN A 311 14.67 13.64 24.61
CA GLN A 311 15.95 14.27 24.92
C GLN A 311 16.62 14.83 23.65
N SER A 312 16.61 14.02 22.58
CA SER A 312 17.13 14.41 21.26
C SER A 312 16.46 15.66 20.72
N ALA A 313 15.14 15.76 20.85
CA ALA A 313 14.35 16.87 20.35
C ALA A 313 14.55 18.16 21.17
N GLN A 314 14.79 18.04 22.48
CA GLN A 314 15.07 19.18 23.36
C GLN A 314 16.48 19.72 23.11
N GLU A 315 17.49 18.85 23.12
CA GLU A 315 18.88 19.24 22.87
C GLU A 315 19.07 19.81 21.46
N ALA A 316 18.39 19.24 20.45
CA ALA A 316 18.42 19.79 19.09
C ALA A 316 17.84 21.21 19.03
N LYS A 317 16.80 21.53 19.82
CA LYS A 317 16.23 22.88 19.90
C LYS A 317 17.14 23.85 20.64
N GLU A 318 17.77 23.41 21.73
CA GLU A 318 18.70 24.22 22.51
C GLU A 318 19.95 24.59 21.72
N GLN A 319 20.49 23.63 20.96
CA GLN A 319 21.70 23.80 20.16
C GLN A 319 21.42 24.36 18.76
N ALA A 320 20.14 24.58 18.40
CA ALA A 320 19.71 24.90 17.04
C ALA A 320 20.40 24.03 15.99
N ALA A 321 20.48 22.73 16.27
CA ALA A 321 21.23 21.78 15.46
C ALA A 321 20.58 21.62 14.07
N GLU A 322 21.40 21.69 13.02
CA GLU A 322 20.95 21.51 11.63
C GLU A 322 21.79 20.45 10.90
N GLY A 323 21.18 19.83 9.88
CA GLY A 323 21.85 18.86 9.02
C GLY A 323 22.45 17.68 9.79
N LEU A 324 23.71 17.34 9.51
CA LEU A 324 24.44 16.24 10.16
C LEU A 324 24.52 16.37 11.69
N HIS A 325 24.44 17.59 12.23
CA HIS A 325 24.46 17.79 13.67
C HIS A 325 23.22 17.20 14.36
N LEU A 326 22.06 17.24 13.70
CA LEU A 326 20.83 16.61 14.22
C LEU A 326 21.02 15.10 14.39
N VAL A 327 21.69 14.47 13.43
CA VAL A 327 21.95 13.03 13.48
C VAL A 327 22.93 12.68 14.60
N LYS A 328 23.93 13.53 14.85
CA LYS A 328 24.88 13.36 15.98
C LYS A 328 24.17 13.48 17.32
N VAL A 329 23.37 14.53 17.53
CA VAL A 329 22.58 14.71 18.77
C VAL A 329 21.69 13.50 19.01
N PHE A 330 20.97 13.03 17.99
CA PHE A 330 20.14 11.84 18.13
C PHE A 330 20.95 10.58 18.49
N ALA A 331 22.12 10.39 17.89
CA ALA A 331 23.01 9.26 18.14
C ALA A 331 23.53 9.22 19.59
N GLU A 332 23.84 10.39 20.16
CA GLU A 332 24.37 10.52 21.53
C GLU A 332 23.27 10.34 22.59
N THR A 333 22.04 10.79 22.31
CA THR A 333 20.97 10.83 23.33
C THR A 333 20.03 9.62 23.31
N GLU A 334 19.48 9.25 22.14
CA GLU A 334 18.31 8.35 22.06
C GLU A 334 18.53 7.08 21.24
N ALA A 335 19.57 7.04 20.40
CA ALA A 335 19.85 5.86 19.59
C ALA A 335 20.33 4.68 20.45
N GLN A 336 19.84 3.47 20.16
CA GLN A 336 20.32 2.25 20.81
C GLN A 336 21.70 1.85 20.29
N LYS A 337 21.96 2.13 19.00
CA LYS A 337 23.23 1.87 18.31
C LYS A 337 24.01 3.17 18.05
N GLY A 338 24.00 4.11 19.00
CA GLY A 338 24.65 5.42 18.88
C GLY A 338 26.10 5.36 18.38
N ALA A 339 26.94 4.57 19.05
CA ALA A 339 28.35 4.41 18.67
C ALA A 339 28.56 3.92 17.22
N TYR A 340 27.67 3.06 16.71
CA TYR A 340 27.75 2.58 15.34
C TYR A 340 27.30 3.64 14.33
N ILE A 341 26.27 4.42 14.68
CA ILE A 341 25.82 5.57 13.88
C ILE A 341 26.93 6.61 13.78
N GLU A 342 27.57 6.96 14.90
CA GLU A 342 28.70 7.89 14.91
C GLU A 342 29.87 7.42 14.06
N LEU A 343 30.26 6.15 14.19
CA LEU A 343 31.32 5.57 13.37
C LEU A 343 30.98 5.62 11.88
N THR A 344 29.73 5.29 11.52
CA THR A 344 29.26 5.34 10.13
C THR A 344 29.26 6.78 9.60
N LEU A 345 28.88 7.74 10.43
CA LEU A 345 28.86 9.16 10.08
C LEU A 345 30.30 9.70 9.92
N GLN A 346 31.23 9.31 10.79
CA GLN A 346 32.66 9.64 10.65
C GLN A 346 33.23 9.10 9.34
N ALA A 347 32.98 7.82 9.04
CA ALA A 347 33.43 7.21 7.78
C ALA A 347 32.88 7.94 6.54
N TYR A 348 31.61 8.37 6.59
CA TYR A 348 31.02 9.20 5.54
C TYR A 348 31.71 10.58 5.42
N GLN A 349 31.98 11.25 6.54
CA GLN A 349 32.67 12.54 6.55
C GLN A 349 34.09 12.44 5.97
N ASP A 350 34.84 11.41 6.35
CA ASP A 350 36.19 11.18 5.83
C ASP A 350 36.18 10.88 4.32
N ALA A 351 35.23 10.05 3.86
CA ALA A 351 35.03 9.78 2.44
C ALA A 351 34.65 11.06 1.67
N PHE A 352 33.77 11.88 2.22
CA PHE A 352 33.38 13.16 1.62
C PHE A 352 34.56 14.13 1.50
N ILE A 353 35.38 14.27 2.57
CA ILE A 353 36.56 15.13 2.57
C ILE A 353 37.57 14.65 1.52
N SER A 354 37.85 13.35 1.46
CA SER A 354 38.79 12.80 0.46
C SER A 354 38.32 13.03 -0.99
N ASN A 355 37.04 12.84 -1.29
CA ASN A 355 36.48 13.13 -2.62
C ASN A 355 36.52 14.62 -2.98
N SER A 356 36.29 15.49 -2.00
CA SER A 356 36.38 16.95 -2.18
C SER A 356 37.80 17.46 -2.36
N ALA A 357 38.80 16.77 -1.81
CA ALA A 357 40.22 17.10 -1.96
C ALA A 357 40.84 16.52 -3.25
N ALA A 358 40.20 15.52 -3.86
CA ALA A 358 40.61 14.88 -5.10
C ALA A 358 39.98 15.50 -6.38
N SER A 359 39.00 16.41 -6.21
CA SER A 359 38.40 17.23 -7.28
C SER A 359 39.03 18.61 -7.31
#